data_AF-S7PVH9-F1
#
_entry.id   AF-S7PVH9-F1
#
_cell.length_a   1.000
_cell.length_b   1.000
_cell.length_c   1.000
_cell.angle_alpha   90.00
_cell.angle_beta   90.00
_cell.angle_gamma   90.00
#
_symmetry.space_group_name_H-M   'P 1'
#
loop_
_entity.id
_entity.type
_entity.pdbx_description
1 polymer ?
#
loop_
_entity_poly.entity_id
_entity_poly.type
_entity_poly.pdbx_seq_one_letter_code
_entity_poly.pdbx_strand_id
1 'polypeptide(L)'
;MASNICSTILLRNGLLATHRGEDDPLSTPSARRVDVLIQGDRIVDVAKPNSVKLPQHYFVVDCSDKWIAPGFVDTHRHLWMTIVNSHEDWTLSEYLAKLSCTTAALVTAEDGRVSDDRAAQSVNLAHCRDPFKGIVFHATAADVDWVIVNGEIVKAEGRLVRVGW
;
A
#
# COMPACT_ATOMS: atom_id res chain seq x y z
N MET A 1 -18.72 -6.14 -20.82
CA MET A 1 -17.88 -5.36 -21.75
C MET A 1 -17.03 -4.40 -20.92
N ALA A 2 -15.81 -4.78 -20.57
CA ALA A 2 -14.88 -3.89 -19.89
C ALA A 2 -14.41 -2.86 -20.92
N SER A 3 -14.74 -1.59 -20.69
CA SER A 3 -14.22 -0.48 -21.49
C SER A 3 -12.69 -0.54 -21.45
N ASN A 4 -12.05 -0.45 -22.63
CA ASN A 4 -10.61 -0.26 -22.76
C ASN A 4 -10.24 1.07 -22.10
N ILE A 5 -9.96 1.03 -20.79
CA ILE A 5 -9.32 2.13 -20.10
C ILE A 5 -7.97 2.27 -20.79
N CYS A 6 -7.74 3.43 -21.40
CA CYS A 6 -6.47 3.74 -22.03
C CYS A 6 -5.37 3.49 -20.99
N SER A 7 -4.57 2.44 -21.19
CA SER A 7 -3.56 2.01 -20.24
C SER A 7 -2.41 3.01 -20.09
N THR A 8 -2.39 4.05 -20.94
CA THR A 8 -1.33 5.04 -21.00
C THR A 8 -1.81 6.38 -20.45
N ILE A 9 -1.08 6.93 -19.48
CA ILE A 9 -1.33 8.23 -18.86
C ILE A 9 -0.09 9.11 -19.01
N LEU A 10 -0.28 10.36 -19.42
CA LEU A 10 0.75 11.40 -19.43
C LEU A 10 0.44 12.42 -18.33
N LEU A 11 1.35 12.55 -17.35
CA LEU A 11 1.36 13.67 -16.41
C LEU A 11 2.20 14.78 -17.03
N ARG A 12 1.55 15.87 -17.47
CA ARG A 12 2.20 16.91 -18.27
C ARG A 12 2.66 18.08 -17.41
N ASN A 13 3.90 18.51 -17.62
CA ASN A 13 4.49 19.75 -17.11
C ASN A 13 4.46 19.93 -15.58
N GLY A 14 4.49 18.81 -14.83
CA GLY A 14 4.49 18.83 -13.37
C GLY A 14 5.86 19.09 -12.76
N LEU A 15 5.89 19.64 -11.54
CA LEU A 15 7.11 19.77 -10.75
C LEU A 15 7.38 18.45 -10.02
N LEU A 16 8.24 17.60 -10.59
CA LEU A 16 8.60 16.32 -10.00
C LEU A 16 9.62 16.51 -8.87
N ALA A 17 9.20 16.18 -7.65
CA ALA A 17 10.06 16.04 -6.48
C ALA A 17 10.48 14.57 -6.33
N THR A 18 11.77 14.30 -6.50
CA THR A 18 12.33 12.95 -6.34
C THR A 18 13.78 13.01 -5.87
N HIS A 19 14.23 11.95 -5.21
CA HIS A 19 15.66 11.70 -5.00
C HIS A 19 16.34 11.47 -6.36
N ARG A 20 17.59 11.91 -6.48
CA ARG A 20 18.46 11.70 -7.64
C ARG A 20 19.68 10.91 -7.20
N GLY A 21 20.11 9.95 -8.02
CA GLY A 21 21.32 9.16 -7.79
C GLY A 21 21.03 7.70 -7.51
N GLU A 22 21.98 7.02 -6.89
CA GLU A 22 21.83 5.66 -6.37
C GLU A 22 20.93 5.67 -5.11
N ASP A 23 20.48 4.49 -4.68
CA ASP A 23 19.67 4.28 -3.47
C ASP A 23 20.50 4.56 -2.19
N ASP A 24 20.84 5.84 -1.99
CA ASP A 24 21.60 6.36 -0.85
C ASP A 24 20.66 7.10 0.12
N PRO A 25 20.62 6.70 1.41
CA PRO A 25 19.87 7.42 2.45
C PRO A 25 20.26 8.89 2.64
N LEU A 26 21.45 9.31 2.18
CA LEU A 26 21.92 10.70 2.22
C LEU A 26 21.67 11.46 0.91
N SER A 27 21.00 10.85 -0.07
CA SER A 27 20.71 11.49 -1.35
C SER A 27 19.89 12.77 -1.17
N THR A 28 20.35 13.85 -1.81
CA THR A 28 19.64 15.14 -1.75
C THR A 28 18.43 15.13 -2.70
N PRO A 29 17.21 15.40 -2.21
CA PRO A 29 16.04 15.49 -3.07
C PRO A 29 16.16 16.66 -4.06
N SER A 30 15.60 16.48 -5.25
CA SER A 30 15.59 17.50 -6.30
C SER A 30 14.19 17.71 -6.87
N ALA A 31 13.89 18.95 -7.27
CA ALA A 31 12.65 19.30 -7.94
C ALA A 31 12.93 19.80 -9.37
N ARG A 32 12.19 19.28 -10.36
CA ARG A 32 12.31 19.74 -11.77
C ARG A 32 11.00 19.59 -12.53
N ARG A 33 10.75 20.50 -13.48
CA ARG A 33 9.60 20.39 -14.39
C ARG A 33 9.82 19.27 -15.40
N VAL A 34 8.86 18.36 -15.51
CA VAL A 34 8.92 17.18 -16.38
C VAL A 34 7.55 16.79 -16.91
N ASP A 35 7.58 15.96 -17.94
CA ASP A 35 6.47 15.09 -18.33
C ASP A 35 6.78 13.67 -17.84
N VAL A 36 5.79 12.98 -17.27
CA VAL A 36 5.89 11.58 -16.83
C VAL A 36 4.91 10.73 -17.62
N LEU A 37 5.41 9.72 -18.32
CA LEU A 37 4.60 8.77 -19.07
C LEU A 37 4.46 7.48 -18.27
N ILE A 38 3.22 7.06 -18.07
CA ILE A 38 2.85 5.85 -17.33
C ILE A 38 2.13 4.92 -18.30
N GLN A 39 2.50 3.63 -18.29
CA GLN A 39 1.81 2.57 -19.01
C GLN A 39 1.49 1.44 -18.05
N GLY A 40 0.20 1.16 -17.87
CA GLY A 40 -0.28 0.18 -16.89
C GLY A 40 0.12 0.61 -15.48
N ASP A 41 1.00 -0.17 -14.86
CA ASP A 41 1.53 0.00 -13.51
C ASP A 41 2.98 0.52 -13.48
N ARG A 42 3.55 0.93 -14.62
CA ARG A 42 4.96 1.33 -14.75
C ARG A 42 5.12 2.73 -15.29
N ILE A 43 6.09 3.46 -14.73
CA ILE A 43 6.61 4.69 -15.31
C ILE A 43 7.57 4.28 -16.44
N VAL A 44 7.27 4.67 -17.68
CA VAL A 44 8.04 4.28 -18.86
C VAL A 44 8.99 5.38 -19.34
N ASP A 45 8.69 6.64 -19.04
CA ASP A 45 9.56 7.77 -19.39
C ASP A 45 9.36 8.97 -18.45
N VAL A 46 10.44 9.71 -18.22
CA VAL A 46 10.47 10.97 -17.46
C VAL A 46 11.39 11.94 -18.21
N ALA A 47 10.79 12.88 -18.94
CA ALA A 47 11.54 13.79 -19.80
C ALA A 47 11.23 15.26 -19.50
N LYS A 48 11.96 16.16 -20.14
CA LYS A 48 11.64 17.60 -20.11
C LYS A 48 10.23 17.83 -20.70
N PRO A 49 9.54 18.92 -20.32
CA PRO A 49 8.22 19.22 -20.85
C PRO A 49 8.18 19.21 -22.37
N ASN A 50 7.16 18.58 -22.95
CA ASN A 50 6.93 18.41 -24.38
C ASN A 50 8.02 17.60 -25.12
N SER A 51 8.82 16.79 -24.42
CA SER A 51 9.91 16.01 -25.02
C SER A 51 9.66 14.49 -25.04
N VAL A 52 8.58 14.00 -24.41
CA VAL A 52 8.23 12.57 -24.37
C VAL A 52 7.70 12.10 -25.72
N LYS A 53 8.08 10.90 -26.15
CA LYS A 53 7.51 10.23 -27.33
C LYS A 53 6.15 9.62 -26.97
N LEU A 54 5.08 10.16 -27.55
CA LEU A 54 3.71 9.78 -27.19
C LEU A 54 3.18 8.67 -28.10
N PRO A 55 2.50 7.64 -27.55
CA PRO A 55 1.77 6.67 -28.36
C PRO A 55 0.50 7.28 -28.97
N GLN A 56 -0.19 6.53 -29.84
CA GLN A 56 -1.39 7.03 -30.54
C GLN A 56 -2.57 7.34 -29.61
N HIS A 57 -2.74 6.58 -28.52
CA HIS A 57 -3.81 6.78 -27.56
C HIS A 57 -3.24 6.88 -26.13
N TYR A 58 -3.51 7.99 -25.45
CA TYR A 58 -3.13 8.25 -24.07
C TYR A 58 -4.09 9.23 -23.42
N PHE A 59 -4.19 9.17 -22.09
CA PHE A 59 -4.93 10.12 -21.28
C PHE A 59 -3.97 11.18 -20.72
N VAL A 60 -4.35 12.45 -20.74
CA VAL A 60 -3.51 13.54 -20.25
C VAL A 60 -4.04 14.08 -18.94
N VAL A 61 -3.15 14.19 -17.96
CA VAL A 61 -3.37 14.95 -16.72
C VAL A 61 -2.47 16.18 -16.78
N ASP A 62 -3.08 17.37 -16.77
CA ASP A 62 -2.32 18.62 -16.71
C ASP A 62 -1.83 18.90 -15.29
N CYS A 63 -0.51 18.90 -15.12
CA CYS A 63 0.18 19.14 -13.86
C CYS A 63 0.94 20.47 -13.84
N SER A 64 0.67 21.40 -14.77
CA SER A 64 1.46 22.65 -14.93
C SER A 64 1.67 23.45 -13.64
N ASP A 65 0.69 23.49 -12.75
CA ASP A 65 0.77 24.15 -11.43
C ASP A 65 0.69 23.15 -10.26
N LYS A 66 1.21 21.94 -10.47
CA LYS A 66 1.12 20.82 -9.52
C LYS A 66 2.47 20.17 -9.29
N TRP A 67 2.62 19.63 -8.08
CA TRP A 67 3.73 18.75 -7.75
C TRP A 67 3.43 17.32 -8.20
N ILE A 68 4.45 16.62 -8.65
CA ILE A 68 4.46 15.17 -8.82
C ILE A 68 5.44 14.64 -7.78
N ALA A 69 4.99 13.70 -6.96
CA ALA A 69 5.83 13.06 -5.95
C ALA A 69 5.53 11.55 -5.92
N PRO A 70 6.49 10.72 -5.50
CA PRO A 70 6.19 9.34 -5.14
C PRO A 70 5.07 9.29 -4.10
N GLY A 71 4.26 8.23 -4.14
CA GLY A 71 3.33 7.94 -3.06
C GLY A 71 4.09 7.71 -1.75
N PHE A 72 3.50 8.13 -0.63
CA PHE A 72 4.11 7.88 0.67
C PHE A 72 4.06 6.38 1.00
N VAL A 73 5.15 5.89 1.59
CA VAL A 73 5.28 4.51 2.07
C VAL A 73 5.13 4.52 3.59
N ASP A 74 4.04 3.94 4.08
CA ASP A 74 3.78 3.77 5.50
C ASP A 74 4.40 2.44 5.95
N THR A 75 5.53 2.53 6.67
CA THR A 75 6.31 1.34 7.04
C THR A 75 5.76 0.62 8.28
N HIS A 76 4.90 1.28 9.07
CA HIS A 76 4.38 0.70 10.29
C HIS A 76 3.05 1.34 10.68
N ARG A 77 1.96 0.59 10.53
CA ARG A 77 0.61 1.04 10.89
C ARG A 77 -0.19 -0.09 11.53
N HIS A 78 -0.92 0.24 12.60
CA HIS A 78 -1.93 -0.63 13.20
C HIS A 78 -3.32 -0.28 12.63
N LEU A 79 -3.73 -0.97 11.57
CA LEU A 79 -4.94 -0.65 10.78
C LEU A 79 -6.23 -0.74 11.59
N TRP A 80 -6.40 -1.83 12.33
CA TRP A 80 -7.58 -2.09 13.17
C TRP A 80 -7.82 -1.00 14.23
N MET A 81 -6.81 -0.19 14.53
CA MET A 81 -6.96 0.87 15.52
C MET A 81 -7.60 2.15 14.97
N THR A 82 -7.88 2.23 13.67
CA THR A 82 -8.52 3.42 13.09
C THR A 82 -9.95 3.66 13.58
N ILE A 83 -10.54 2.67 14.26
CA ILE A 83 -11.85 2.74 14.92
C ILE A 83 -11.75 2.93 16.45
N VAL A 84 -10.55 2.83 17.02
CA VAL A 84 -10.30 3.00 18.46
C VAL A 84 -9.51 4.30 18.68
N ASN A 85 -10.27 5.38 18.73
CA ASN A 85 -9.77 6.73 18.95
C ASN A 85 -9.92 7.03 20.47
N SER A 86 -9.27 8.07 21.01
CA SER A 86 -9.37 8.48 22.43
C SER A 86 -8.36 7.85 23.42
N HIS A 87 -7.10 7.69 23.01
CA HIS A 87 -6.00 7.23 23.88
C HIS A 87 -4.86 8.26 24.02
N GLU A 88 -5.13 9.53 23.69
CA GLU A 88 -4.15 10.62 23.62
C GLU A 88 -3.37 10.87 24.92
N ASP A 89 -3.98 10.62 26.08
CA ASP A 89 -3.40 10.90 27.40
C ASP A 89 -2.76 9.65 28.06
N TRP A 90 -2.67 8.53 27.35
CA TRP A 90 -2.06 7.31 27.90
C TRP A 90 -0.56 7.27 27.64
N THR A 91 0.21 6.93 28.69
CA THR A 91 1.59 6.49 28.50
C THR A 91 1.62 5.20 27.66
N LEU A 92 2.76 4.90 27.02
CA LEU A 92 2.90 3.65 26.25
C LEU A 92 2.55 2.41 27.09
N SER A 93 2.98 2.36 28.35
CA SER A 93 2.69 1.24 29.25
C SER A 93 1.19 1.12 29.57
N GLU A 94 0.52 2.24 29.84
CA GLU A 94 -0.93 2.26 30.04
C GLU A 94 -1.67 1.85 28.78
N TYR A 95 -1.20 2.31 27.63
CA TYR A 95 -1.77 1.95 26.34
C TYR A 95 -1.66 0.45 26.08
N LEU A 96 -0.47 -0.15 26.28
CA LEU A 96 -0.29 -1.59 26.12
C LEU A 96 -1.14 -2.39 27.12
N ALA A 97 -1.23 -1.94 28.37
CA ALA A 97 -2.00 -2.64 29.40
C ALA A 97 -3.52 -2.50 29.23
N LYS A 98 -4.01 -1.30 28.93
CA LYS A 98 -5.44 -0.99 28.84
C LYS A 98 -5.99 -1.42 27.48
N LEU A 99 -5.36 -1.04 26.36
CA LEU A 99 -5.86 -1.36 25.02
C LEU A 99 -5.93 -2.88 24.79
N SER A 100 -4.87 -3.61 25.15
CA SER A 100 -4.80 -5.06 24.93
C SER A 100 -5.83 -5.83 25.76
N CYS A 101 -6.17 -5.34 26.96
CA CYS A 101 -7.02 -6.05 27.91
C CYS A 101 -8.48 -5.58 27.92
N THR A 102 -8.82 -4.47 27.26
CA THR A 102 -10.21 -3.97 27.17
C THR A 102 -10.67 -3.90 25.72
N THR A 103 -10.22 -2.90 24.98
CA THR A 103 -10.78 -2.55 23.68
C THR A 103 -10.44 -3.60 22.63
N ALA A 104 -9.21 -4.12 22.62
CA ALA A 104 -8.79 -5.15 21.66
C ALA A 104 -9.62 -6.44 21.79
N ALA A 105 -10.08 -6.77 23.00
CA ALA A 105 -10.91 -7.95 23.24
C ALA A 105 -12.35 -7.81 22.72
N LEU A 106 -12.79 -6.59 22.40
CA LEU A 106 -14.14 -6.29 21.91
C LEU A 106 -14.19 -6.07 20.40
N VAL A 107 -13.05 -5.88 19.75
CA VAL A 107 -12.98 -5.68 18.29
C VAL A 107 -13.33 -6.98 17.58
N THR A 108 -14.36 -6.92 16.73
CA THR A 108 -14.79 -8.04 15.91
C THR A 108 -14.18 -7.99 14.51
N ALA A 109 -14.38 -9.05 13.72
CA ALA A 109 -13.98 -9.06 12.31
C ALA A 109 -14.68 -7.96 11.49
N GLU A 110 -15.94 -7.62 11.82
CA GLU A 110 -16.68 -6.56 11.13
C GLU A 110 -16.09 -5.18 11.43
N ASP A 111 -15.65 -4.96 12.67
CA ASP A 111 -14.95 -3.74 13.08
C ASP A 111 -13.60 -3.59 12.37
N GLY A 112 -12.88 -4.71 12.18
CA GLY A 112 -11.69 -4.78 11.33
C GLY A 112 -12.00 -4.38 9.88
N ARG A 113 -13.08 -4.90 9.30
CA ARG A 113 -13.51 -4.55 7.94
C ARG A 113 -13.81 -3.06 7.78
N VAL A 114 -14.48 -2.46 8.76
CA VAL A 114 -14.74 -1.01 8.78
C VAL A 114 -13.43 -0.20 8.89
N SER A 115 -12.45 -0.72 9.63
CA SER A 115 -11.12 -0.12 9.72
C SER A 115 -10.39 -0.14 8.37
N ASP A 116 -10.49 -1.26 7.65
CA ASP A 116 -9.88 -1.42 6.32
C ASP A 116 -10.52 -0.48 5.29
N ASP A 117 -11.86 -0.36 5.29
CA ASP A 117 -12.58 0.58 4.43
C ASP A 117 -12.14 2.04 4.67
N ARG A 118 -11.96 2.42 5.95
CA ARG A 118 -11.45 3.74 6.32
C ARG A 118 -10.00 3.92 5.89
N ALA A 119 -9.19 2.88 6.01
CA ALA A 119 -7.78 2.92 5.63
C ALA A 119 -7.59 3.04 4.12
N ALA A 120 -8.42 2.36 3.31
CA ALA A 120 -8.39 2.45 1.85
C ALA A 120 -8.62 3.89 1.33
N GLN A 121 -9.25 4.75 2.13
CA GLN A 121 -9.47 6.16 1.81
C GLN A 121 -8.30 7.07 2.26
N SER A 122 -7.33 6.55 3.00
CA SER A 122 -6.17 7.32 3.47
C SER A 122 -5.18 7.59 2.33
N VAL A 123 -4.46 8.71 2.38
CA VAL A 123 -3.43 9.06 1.38
C VAL A 123 -2.39 7.94 1.17
N ASN A 124 -2.07 7.20 2.22
CA ASN A 124 -1.07 6.13 2.19
C ASN A 124 -1.56 4.89 1.43
N LEU A 125 -2.88 4.67 1.36
CA LEU A 125 -3.49 3.47 0.77
C LEU A 125 -4.54 3.79 -0.31
N ALA A 126 -4.68 5.05 -0.73
CA ALA A 126 -5.66 5.52 -1.71
C ALA A 126 -5.55 4.84 -3.09
N HIS A 127 -4.49 4.06 -3.33
CA HIS A 127 -4.30 3.22 -4.52
C HIS A 127 -4.22 1.71 -4.24
N CYS A 128 -4.42 1.27 -3.00
CA CYS A 128 -4.51 -0.14 -2.64
C CYS A 128 -5.90 -0.68 -3.06
N ARG A 129 -5.98 -1.29 -4.25
CA ARG A 129 -7.21 -1.89 -4.78
C ARG A 129 -7.54 -3.25 -4.17
N ASP A 130 -6.61 -3.85 -3.44
CA ASP A 130 -6.74 -5.15 -2.81
C ASP A 130 -6.36 -5.06 -1.32
N PRO A 131 -7.32 -4.72 -0.44
CA PRO A 131 -7.07 -4.61 0.99
C PRO A 131 -6.62 -5.95 1.62
N PHE A 132 -6.91 -7.10 0.99
CA PHE A 132 -6.49 -8.41 1.47
C PHE A 132 -4.97 -8.62 1.38
N LYS A 133 -4.29 -7.99 0.42
CA LYS A 133 -2.81 -7.97 0.40
C LYS A 133 -2.21 -7.11 1.51
N GLY A 134 -2.94 -6.11 2.01
CA GLY A 134 -2.55 -5.35 3.21
C GLY A 134 -2.66 -6.17 4.49
N ILE A 135 -3.64 -7.09 4.57
CA ILE A 135 -3.86 -8.01 5.69
C ILE A 135 -2.74 -9.04 5.86
N VAL A 136 -2.02 -9.41 4.79
CA VAL A 136 -0.97 -10.45 4.84
C VAL A 136 0.14 -10.14 5.87
N PHE A 137 0.34 -8.89 6.27
CA PHE A 137 1.28 -8.53 7.35
C PHE A 137 0.80 -8.81 8.79
N HIS A 138 -0.42 -9.35 8.96
CA HIS A 138 -0.94 -9.83 10.24
C HIS A 138 -1.28 -11.34 10.25
N ALA A 139 -1.08 -12.05 9.14
CA ALA A 139 -1.19 -13.50 9.11
C ALA A 139 -0.01 -14.14 9.85
N THR A 140 -0.31 -14.92 10.87
CA THR A 140 0.68 -15.76 11.55
C THR A 140 0.69 -17.14 10.89
N ALA A 141 1.71 -17.96 11.19
CA ALA A 141 1.71 -19.35 10.74
C ALA A 141 0.49 -20.15 11.23
N ALA A 142 -0.27 -19.65 12.22
CA ALA A 142 -1.50 -20.28 12.70
C ALA A 142 -2.63 -20.24 11.66
N ASP A 143 -2.72 -19.18 10.85
CA ASP A 143 -3.83 -18.90 9.93
C ASP A 143 -3.81 -19.73 8.64
N VAL A 144 -2.72 -20.47 8.40
CA VAL A 144 -2.58 -21.35 7.23
C VAL A 144 -3.37 -22.64 7.46
N ASP A 145 -4.50 -22.83 6.80
CA ASP A 145 -5.38 -23.96 7.10
C ASP A 145 -4.83 -25.31 6.58
N TRP A 146 -4.22 -25.31 5.39
CA TRP A 146 -3.65 -26.50 4.74
C TRP A 146 -2.25 -26.27 4.18
N VAL A 147 -1.36 -27.26 4.33
CA VAL A 147 -0.03 -27.29 3.70
C VAL A 147 0.24 -28.68 3.14
N ILE A 148 0.66 -28.76 1.88
CA ILE A 148 1.01 -30.01 1.19
C ILE A 148 2.47 -29.95 0.74
N VAL A 149 3.25 -30.98 1.03
CA VAL A 149 4.66 -31.14 0.62
C VAL A 149 4.81 -32.51 -0.06
N ASN A 150 5.32 -32.53 -1.30
CA ASN A 150 5.49 -33.74 -2.10
C ASN A 150 4.21 -34.60 -2.25
N GLY A 151 3.04 -33.96 -2.29
CA GLY A 151 1.74 -34.63 -2.37
C GLY A 151 1.18 -35.12 -1.02
N GLU A 152 1.91 -34.97 0.08
CA GLU A 152 1.43 -35.30 1.43
C GLU A 152 1.00 -34.06 2.20
N ILE A 153 -0.12 -34.14 2.90
CA ILE A 153 -0.62 -33.06 3.76
C ILE A 153 0.20 -33.04 5.05
N VAL A 154 0.88 -31.93 5.30
CA VAL A 154 1.74 -31.71 6.49
C VAL A 154 1.08 -30.77 7.51
N LYS A 155 0.00 -30.06 7.11
CA LYS A 155 -0.87 -29.26 7.99
C LYS A 155 -2.31 -29.34 7.47
N ALA A 156 -3.27 -29.55 8.35
CA ALA A 156 -4.71 -29.54 8.05
C ALA A 156 -5.48 -28.93 9.23
N GLU A 157 -6.53 -28.16 8.95
CA GLU A 157 -7.38 -27.52 9.97
C GLU A 157 -6.56 -26.71 10.98
N GLY A 158 -5.55 -25.99 10.48
CA GLY A 158 -4.65 -25.18 11.32
C GLY A 158 -3.66 -25.97 12.19
N ARG A 159 -3.62 -27.31 12.13
CA ARG A 159 -2.74 -28.16 12.95
C ARG A 159 -1.71 -28.91 12.11
N LEU A 160 -0.48 -29.00 12.63
CA LEU A 160 0.55 -29.84 12.03
C LEU A 160 0.17 -31.31 12.20
N VAL A 161 0.13 -32.04 11.09
CA VAL A 161 -0.04 -33.49 11.09
C VAL A 161 1.34 -34.14 11.11
N ARG A 162 1.53 -35.13 11.98
CA ARG A 162 2.81 -35.82 12.12
C ARG A 162 3.06 -36.65 10.87
N VAL A 163 4.18 -36.39 10.19
CA VAL A 163 4.58 -37.13 9.01
C VAL A 163 5.85 -37.91 9.31
N GLY A 164 5.91 -39.16 8.87
CA GLY A 164 6.81 -40.20 9.38
C GLY A 164 8.07 -40.43 8.53
N TRP A 165 8.74 -39.36 8.10
CA TRP A 165 9.94 -39.43 7.27
C TRP A 165 10.93 -38.32 7.61
#